data_AF-A0A7W5QJ88-F1
#
_entry.id   AF-A0A7W5QJ88-F1
#
_cell.length_a   1.000
_cell.length_b   1.000
_cell.length_c   1.000
_cell.angle_alpha   90.00
_cell.angle_beta   90.00
_cell.angle_gamma   90.00
#
_symmetry.space_group_name_H-M   'P 1'
#
loop_
_entity.id
_entity.type
_entity.pdbx_description
1 polymer ?
#
loop_
_entity_poly.entity_id
_entity_poly.type
_entity_poly.pdbx_seq_one_letter_code
_entity_poly.pdbx_strand_id
1 'polypeptide(L)'
;MRAPLTLRLDARGWDSREAMWRALLDALGAPAWHGDSLDALFDSLVSGLNRVRPPLLLELVGAAQCPAALVAYLTRVREVFADAGAALGEKAELRFTPAPPRSRPPRARSWR
;
A
#
# COMPACT_ATOMS: atom_id res chain seq x y z
N MET A 1 -22.76 7.52 -1.93
CA MET A 1 -21.45 6.84 -2.11
C MET A 1 -21.08 6.18 -0.79
N ARG A 2 -20.59 4.92 -0.81
CA ARG A 2 -20.13 4.19 0.39
C ARG A 2 -18.76 4.73 0.81
N ALA A 3 -18.50 4.80 2.12
CA ALA A 3 -17.17 5.16 2.63
C ALA A 3 -16.13 4.10 2.21
N PRO A 4 -14.88 4.50 1.86
CA PRO A 4 -13.86 3.56 1.44
C PRO A 4 -13.35 2.70 2.60
N LEU A 5 -13.11 1.42 2.36
CA LEU A 5 -12.36 0.58 3.29
C LEU A 5 -10.90 1.08 3.36
N THR A 6 -10.39 1.33 4.56
CA THR A 6 -9.00 1.79 4.74
C THR A 6 -8.11 0.63 5.15
N LEU A 7 -7.09 0.37 4.33
CA LEU A 7 -6.00 -0.56 4.64
C LEU A 7 -4.75 0.23 4.95
N ARG A 8 -3.90 -0.26 5.85
CA ARG A 8 -2.64 0.38 6.20
C ARG A 8 -1.48 -0.59 6.10
N LEU A 9 -0.47 -0.21 5.34
CA LEU A 9 0.77 -0.95 5.17
C LEU A 9 1.95 -0.13 5.68
N ASP A 10 2.91 -0.83 6.27
CA ASP A 10 4.16 -0.26 6.75
C ASP A 10 5.30 -0.73 5.86
N ALA A 11 5.83 0.20 5.05
CA ALA A 11 6.92 -0.06 4.12
C ALA A 11 8.31 0.05 4.77
N ARG A 12 8.39 0.33 6.08
CA ARG A 12 9.67 0.39 6.79
C ARG A 12 10.36 -0.98 6.71
N GLY A 13 11.55 -0.99 6.11
CA GLY A 13 12.33 -2.22 5.91
C GLY A 13 12.03 -2.96 4.62
N TRP A 14 11.16 -2.45 3.74
CA TRP A 14 11.07 -2.97 2.38
C TRP A 14 12.29 -2.55 1.58
N ASP A 15 13.03 -3.53 1.08
CA ASP A 15 14.29 -3.39 0.35
C ASP A 15 14.19 -3.81 -1.12
N SER A 16 13.08 -4.45 -1.49
CA SER A 16 12.92 -5.19 -2.74
C SER A 16 11.49 -5.07 -3.27
N ARG A 17 11.30 -5.32 -4.58
CA ARG A 17 9.97 -5.30 -5.19
C ARG A 17 9.15 -6.49 -4.71
N GLU A 18 9.81 -7.61 -4.48
CA GLU A 18 9.23 -8.86 -3.99
C GLU A 18 8.63 -8.66 -2.59
N ALA A 19 9.35 -7.99 -1.67
CA ALA A 19 8.82 -7.67 -0.35
C ALA A 19 7.56 -6.76 -0.42
N MET A 20 7.58 -5.80 -1.34
CA MET A 20 6.47 -4.88 -1.58
C MET A 20 5.25 -5.59 -2.19
N TRP A 21 5.44 -6.40 -3.24
CA TRP A 21 4.35 -7.13 -3.89
C TRP A 21 3.69 -8.12 -2.94
N ARG A 22 4.47 -8.92 -2.22
CA ARG A 22 3.93 -9.83 -1.21
C ARG A 22 3.05 -9.10 -0.20
N ALA A 23 3.54 -8.00 0.38
CA ALA A 23 2.79 -7.25 1.38
C ALA A 23 1.52 -6.61 0.79
N LEU A 24 1.58 -6.11 -0.45
CA LEU A 24 0.43 -5.53 -1.15
C LEU A 24 -0.65 -6.57 -1.47
N LEU A 25 -0.25 -7.69 -2.09
CA LEU A 25 -1.16 -8.75 -2.51
C LEU A 25 -1.78 -9.46 -1.32
N ASP A 26 -1.02 -9.71 -0.25
CA ASP A 26 -1.55 -10.25 1.01
C ASP A 26 -2.61 -9.33 1.61
N ALA A 27 -2.36 -8.02 1.64
CA ALA A 27 -3.30 -7.04 2.19
C ALA A 27 -4.58 -6.89 1.36
N LEU A 28 -4.49 -7.02 0.04
CA LEU A 28 -5.66 -7.06 -0.85
C LEU A 28 -6.40 -8.40 -0.77
N GLY A 29 -5.77 -9.43 -0.21
CA GLY A 29 -6.27 -10.80 -0.25
C GLY A 29 -6.35 -11.32 -1.68
N ALA A 30 -5.32 -11.06 -2.46
CA ALA A 30 -5.18 -11.55 -3.82
C ALA A 30 -4.99 -13.08 -3.84
N PRO A 31 -5.41 -13.78 -4.90
CA PRO A 31 -5.17 -15.21 -5.04
C PRO A 31 -3.67 -15.52 -5.24
N ALA A 32 -3.25 -16.73 -4.86
CA ALA A 32 -1.84 -17.14 -4.95
C ALA A 32 -1.28 -17.20 -6.39
N TRP A 33 -2.14 -17.24 -7.39
CA TRP A 33 -1.77 -17.19 -8.81
C TRP A 33 -1.74 -15.76 -9.37
N HIS A 34 -1.99 -14.75 -8.53
CA HIS A 34 -1.89 -13.35 -8.93
C HIS A 34 -0.44 -13.03 -9.31
N GLY A 35 -0.25 -12.40 -10.47
CA GLY A 35 1.07 -12.05 -10.98
C GLY A 35 1.56 -10.71 -10.44
N ASP A 36 2.85 -10.62 -10.15
CA ASP A 36 3.53 -9.43 -9.61
C ASP A 36 3.77 -8.33 -10.68
N SER A 37 2.70 -7.84 -11.32
CA SER A 37 2.77 -6.79 -12.36
C SER A 37 1.72 -5.69 -12.17
N LEU A 38 2.01 -4.52 -12.76
CA LEU A 38 1.09 -3.38 -12.72
C LEU A 38 -0.22 -3.66 -13.48
N ASP A 39 -0.14 -4.36 -14.62
CA ASP A 39 -1.32 -4.74 -15.40
C ASP A 39 -2.19 -5.74 -14.63
N ALA A 40 -1.58 -6.76 -14.01
CA ALA A 40 -2.31 -7.71 -13.17
C ALA A 40 -2.92 -7.05 -11.93
N LEU A 41 -2.25 -6.06 -11.35
CA LEU A 41 -2.81 -5.25 -10.28
C LEU A 41 -4.06 -4.48 -10.76
N PHE A 42 -3.97 -3.76 -11.87
CA PHE A 42 -5.11 -3.05 -12.47
C PHE A 42 -6.29 -3.99 -12.70
N ASP A 43 -6.05 -5.09 -13.42
CA ASP A 43 -7.06 -6.08 -13.75
C ASP A 43 -7.72 -6.62 -12.48
N SER A 44 -6.94 -6.95 -11.46
CA SER A 44 -7.47 -7.50 -10.21
C SER A 44 -8.32 -6.50 -9.39
N LEU A 45 -7.98 -5.21 -9.45
CA LEU A 45 -8.73 -4.15 -8.79
C LEU A 45 -10.08 -3.92 -9.48
N VAL A 46 -10.11 -3.93 -10.82
CA VAL A 46 -11.31 -3.67 -11.62
C VAL A 46 -12.24 -4.90 -11.69
N SER A 47 -11.68 -6.09 -11.87
CA SER A 47 -12.46 -7.34 -11.95
C SER A 47 -13.01 -7.82 -10.60
N GLY A 48 -12.48 -7.29 -9.49
CA GLY A 48 -12.83 -7.73 -8.14
C GLY A 48 -12.22 -9.09 -7.76
N LEU A 49 -11.12 -9.50 -8.39
CA LEU A 49 -10.41 -10.73 -8.04
C LEU A 49 -9.88 -10.73 -6.60
N ASN A 50 -9.55 -9.55 -6.09
CA ASN A 50 -9.10 -9.37 -4.71
C ASN A 50 -10.25 -9.57 -3.72
N ARG A 51 -9.93 -10.07 -2.51
CA ARG A 51 -10.90 -10.13 -1.41
C ARG A 51 -11.36 -8.73 -1.00
N VAL A 52 -10.42 -7.78 -0.96
CA VAL A 52 -10.71 -6.36 -0.77
C VAL A 52 -11.04 -5.72 -2.11
N ARG A 53 -12.18 -5.02 -2.15
CA ARG A 53 -12.69 -4.38 -3.38
C ARG A 53 -12.95 -2.89 -3.14
N PRO A 54 -12.91 -2.07 -4.21
CA PRO A 54 -13.38 -0.70 -4.15
C PRO A 54 -14.80 -0.55 -3.55
N PRO A 55 -15.09 0.59 -2.89
CA PRO A 55 -14.20 1.72 -2.68
C PRO A 55 -13.16 1.44 -1.59
N LEU A 56 -11.89 1.77 -1.84
CA LEU A 56 -10.76 1.46 -0.96
C LEU A 56 -9.74 2.62 -0.90
N LEU A 57 -9.09 2.76 0.25
CA LEU A 57 -7.93 3.62 0.47
C LEU A 57 -6.80 2.79 1.09
N LEU A 58 -5.65 2.71 0.43
CA LEU A 58 -4.45 2.10 0.96
C LEU A 58 -3.48 3.17 1.46
N GLU A 59 -3.29 3.24 2.77
CA GLU A 59 -2.29 4.10 3.41
C GLU A 59 -0.94 3.38 3.48
N LEU A 60 0.06 3.89 2.77
CA LEU A 60 1.42 3.36 2.81
C LEU A 60 2.31 4.25 3.66
N VAL A 61 2.71 3.73 4.83
CA VAL A 61 3.53 4.41 5.81
C VAL A 61 4.99 4.11 5.58
N GLY A 62 5.86 5.10 5.75
CA GLY A 62 7.32 4.87 5.77
C GLY A 62 7.94 4.60 4.41
N ALA A 63 7.20 4.76 3.30
CA ALA A 63 7.70 4.57 1.94
C ALA A 63 8.95 5.42 1.63
N ALA A 64 9.06 6.61 2.22
CA ALA A 64 10.24 7.47 2.06
C ALA A 64 11.56 6.87 2.58
N GLN A 65 11.50 5.79 3.37
CA GLN A 65 12.68 5.08 3.89
C GLN A 65 13.12 3.93 2.97
N CYS A 66 12.34 3.60 1.94
CA CYS A 66 12.68 2.58 0.95
C CYS A 66 13.78 3.09 0.00
N PRO A 67 14.49 2.18 -0.70
CA PRO A 67 15.38 2.55 -1.78
C PRO A 67 14.68 3.41 -2.84
N ALA A 68 15.38 4.40 -3.40
CA ALA A 68 14.79 5.36 -4.35
C ALA A 68 14.10 4.68 -5.55
N ALA A 69 14.68 3.59 -6.06
CA ALA A 69 14.09 2.80 -7.14
C ALA A 69 12.76 2.15 -6.74
N LEU A 70 12.62 1.70 -5.48
CA LEU A 70 11.38 1.14 -4.95
C LEU A 70 10.33 2.26 -4.74
N VAL A 71 10.74 3.43 -4.26
CA VAL A 71 9.85 4.61 -4.14
C VAL A 71 9.30 5.03 -5.50
N ALA A 72 10.16 5.06 -6.53
CA ALA A 72 9.73 5.35 -7.90
C ALA A 72 8.73 4.31 -8.41
N TYR A 73 8.93 3.03 -8.08
CA TYR A 73 8.00 1.97 -8.46
C TYR A 73 6.67 2.05 -7.69
N LEU A 74 6.69 2.31 -6.38
CA LEU A 74 5.50 2.55 -5.56
C LEU A 74 4.67 3.74 -6.08
N THR A 75 5.32 4.73 -6.68
CA THR A 75 4.63 5.85 -7.34
C THR A 75 3.80 5.37 -8.53
N ARG A 76 4.32 4.42 -9.32
CA ARG A 76 3.56 3.79 -10.42
C ARG A 76 2.43 2.90 -9.91
N VAL A 77 2.66 2.16 -8.83
CA VAL A 77 1.60 1.39 -8.16
C VAL A 77 0.46 2.31 -7.74
N ARG A 78 0.76 3.50 -7.18
CA ARG A 78 -0.25 4.49 -6.83
C ARG A 78 -1.07 4.96 -8.04
N GLU A 79 -0.43 5.18 -9.18
CA GLU A 79 -1.10 5.55 -10.43
C GLU A 79 -2.10 4.46 -10.85
N VAL A 80 -1.73 3.18 -10.76
CA VAL A 80 -2.64 2.06 -11.05
C VAL A 80 -3.89 2.07 -10.15
N PHE A 81 -3.75 2.38 -8.85
CA PHE A 81 -4.93 2.53 -7.98
C PHE A 81 -5.86 3.65 -8.48
N ALA A 82 -5.30 4.80 -8.84
CA ALA A 82 -6.07 5.93 -9.33
C ALA A 82 -6.77 5.61 -10.66
N ASP A 83 -6.08 4.96 -11.59
CA ASP A 83 -6.64 4.53 -12.88
C ASP A 83 -7.77 3.52 -12.70
N ALA A 84 -7.60 2.54 -11.81
CA ALA A 84 -8.65 1.57 -11.49
C ALA A 84 -9.88 2.25 -10.87
N GLY A 85 -9.67 3.25 -10.01
CA GLY A 85 -10.76 4.05 -9.44
C GLY A 85 -11.53 4.81 -10.52
N ALA A 86 -10.81 5.47 -11.44
CA ALA A 86 -11.41 6.16 -12.57
C ALA A 86 -12.22 5.20 -13.47
N ALA A 87 -11.68 4.02 -13.77
CA ALA A 87 -12.34 3.00 -14.59
C ALA A 87 -13.64 2.47 -13.95
N LEU A 88 -13.68 2.33 -12.63
CA LEU A 88 -14.85 1.83 -11.90
C LEU A 88 -15.89 2.92 -11.59
N GLY A 89 -15.51 4.21 -11.68
CA GLY A 89 -16.32 5.30 -11.13
C GLY A 89 -16.41 5.23 -9.59
N GLU A 90 -15.45 4.58 -8.94
CA GLU A 90 -15.37 4.40 -7.49
C GLU A 90 -14.02 4.86 -6.95
N LYS A 91 -13.92 5.11 -5.65
CA LYS A 91 -12.66 5.50 -5.02
C LYS A 91 -11.73 4.30 -4.87
N ALA A 92 -10.61 4.28 -5.58
CA ALA A 92 -9.48 3.40 -5.31
C ALA A 92 -8.22 4.27 -5.26
N GLU A 93 -7.60 4.37 -4.09
CA GLU A 93 -6.47 5.29 -3.88
C GLU A 93 -5.37 4.62 -3.06
N LEU A 94 -4.12 4.91 -3.42
CA LEU A 94 -2.97 4.69 -2.56
C LEU A 94 -2.43 6.05 -2.11
N ARG A 95 -2.22 6.22 -0.80
CA ARG A 95 -1.66 7.44 -0.22
C ARG A 95 -0.37 7.15 0.53
N PHE A 96 0.69 7.90 0.22
CA PHE A 96 1.87 7.92 1.06
C PHE A 96 1.57 8.73 2.32
N THR A 97 1.73 8.09 3.46
CA THR A 97 1.55 8.71 4.76
C THR A 97 2.91 8.80 5.46
N PRO A 98 3.31 9.98 5.95
CA PRO A 98 4.55 10.09 6.72
C PRO A 98 4.48 9.16 7.93
N ALA A 99 5.59 8.48 8.22
CA ALA A 99 5.69 7.69 9.43
C ALA A 99 5.57 8.62 10.65
N PRO A 100 4.79 8.26 11.69
CA PRO A 100 4.85 9.00 12.93
C PRO A 100 6.30 8.97 13.46
N PRO A 101 6.79 10.06 14.07
CA PRO A 101 8.12 10.07 14.66
C PRO A 101 8.26 8.89 15.62
N ARG A 102 9.36 8.14 15.54
CA ARG A 102 9.65 7.07 16.50
C ARG A 102 9.60 7.69 17.90
N SER A 103 8.67 7.22 18.74
CA SER A 103 8.56 7.65 20.12
C SER A 103 9.91 7.41 20.81
N ARG A 104 10.51 8.50 21.29
CA ARG A 104 11.76 8.49 22.04
C ARG A 104 11.61 7.52 23.23
N PRO A 105 12.57 6.60 23.47
CA PRO A 105 12.47 5.71 24.61
C PRO A 105 12.35 6.54 25.89
N PRO A 106 11.55 6.09 26.88
CA PRO A 106 11.42 6.81 28.14
C PRO A 106 12.81 6.99 28.74
N ARG A 107 13.18 8.22 29.07
CA ARG A 107 14.42 8.49 29.81
C ARG A 107 14.38 7.64 31.07
N ALA A 108 15.36 6.77 31.27
CA ALA A 108 15.54 6.06 32.53
C ALA A 108 15.54 7.10 33.66
N ARG A 109 14.60 6.99 34.60
CA ARG A 109 14.58 7.82 35.80
C ARG A 109 15.79 7.41 36.64
N SER A 110 16.81 8.27 36.66
CA SER A 110 17.86 8.20 37.68
C SER A 110 17.25 8.64 39.01
N TRP A 111 16.97 7.68 39.89
CA TRP A 111 16.66 7.98 41.28
C TRP A 111 17.97 8.31 41.99
N ARG A 112 18.00 9.48 42.64
CA ARG A 112 18.98 9.83 43.69
C ARG A 112 18.30 9.66 45.03
#